data_AF-A0A349QUT5-F1
#
_entry.id   AF-A0A349QUT5-F1
#
_cell.length_a   1.000
_cell.length_b   1.000
_cell.length_c   1.000
_cell.angle_alpha   90.00
_cell.angle_beta   90.00
_cell.angle_gamma   90.00
#
_symmetry.space_group_name_H-M   'P 1'
#
loop_
_entity.id
_entity.type
_entity.pdbx_description
1 polymer ?
#
loop_
_entity_poly.entity_id
_entity_poly.type
_entity_poly.pdbx_seq_one_letter_code
_entity_poly.pdbx_strand_id
1 'polypeptide(L)'
;MEKIIKLLAKSQYIFTNFARISIFIVMAWIGGLKAFQYEADGIVPFVINSPAMRFFYHNMEKRVLDKNGELIPEYQLFKNPEGRVVKKNIAWHQENGTYIFSYIFGFVIVSIGLMIFLGIWYPKIGIFGALCTVLMSLVTLSFLITTPEAFVPKLDGDFPSPIYGFPYLSAAGRLVLKDVIMLAAALIIAAESASRLIKKTNIK
;
A
#
# COMPACT_ATOMS: atom_id res chain seq x y z
N MET A 1 -37.81 -14.11 -6.33
CA MET A 1 -36.47 -14.12 -6.96
C MET A 1 -36.29 -12.97 -7.96
N GLU A 2 -37.21 -12.77 -8.92
CA GLU A 2 -37.09 -11.71 -9.94
C GLU A 2 -36.96 -10.27 -9.41
N LYS A 3 -37.70 -9.91 -8.36
CA LYS A 3 -37.60 -8.57 -7.73
C LYS A 3 -36.19 -8.30 -7.20
N ILE A 4 -35.55 -9.31 -6.61
CA ILE A 4 -34.19 -9.22 -6.07
C ILE A 4 -33.19 -9.07 -7.22
N ILE A 5 -33.33 -9.85 -8.29
CA ILE A 5 -32.45 -9.77 -9.48
C ILE A 5 -32.53 -8.37 -10.11
N LYS A 6 -33.75 -7.84 -10.32
CA LYS A 6 -33.96 -6.49 -10.88
C LYS A 6 -33.40 -5.40 -9.96
N LEU A 7 -33.50 -5.55 -8.65
CA LEU A 7 -32.94 -4.62 -7.67
C LEU A 7 -31.41 -4.62 -7.73
N LEU A 8 -30.78 -5.80 -7.72
CA LEU A 8 -29.32 -5.92 -7.80
C LEU A 8 -28.75 -5.34 -9.09
N ALA A 9 -29.38 -5.63 -10.23
CA ALA A 9 -28.95 -5.10 -11.53
C ALA A 9 -29.01 -3.57 -11.58
N LYS A 10 -30.02 -2.94 -10.97
CA LYS A 10 -30.14 -1.47 -10.89
C LYS A 10 -29.18 -0.84 -9.87
N SER A 11 -28.64 -1.63 -8.93
CA SER A 11 -27.82 -1.13 -7.83
C SER A 11 -26.33 -1.01 -8.18
N GLN A 12 -25.91 -1.39 -9.39
CA GLN A 12 -24.51 -1.32 -9.82
C GLN A 12 -23.89 0.06 -9.57
N TYR A 13 -24.60 1.14 -9.89
CA TYR A 13 -24.12 2.50 -9.64
C TYR A 13 -23.89 2.79 -8.15
N ILE A 14 -24.81 2.32 -7.30
CA ILE A 14 -24.71 2.48 -5.84
C ILE A 14 -23.49 1.71 -5.32
N PHE A 15 -23.28 0.48 -5.79
CA PHE A 15 -22.14 -0.35 -5.37
C PHE A 15 -20.80 0.18 -5.88
N THR A 16 -20.75 0.76 -7.08
CA THR A 16 -19.53 1.45 -7.55
C THR A 16 -19.21 2.65 -6.66
N ASN A 17 -20.20 3.45 -6.26
CA ASN A 17 -19.98 4.56 -5.33
C ASN A 17 -19.59 4.07 -3.93
N PHE A 18 -20.16 2.97 -3.46
CA PHE A 18 -19.72 2.33 -2.22
C PHE A 18 -18.26 1.89 -2.32
N ALA A 19 -17.82 1.34 -3.46
CA ALA A 19 -16.41 1.01 -3.68
C ALA A 19 -15.50 2.25 -3.65
N ARG A 20 -15.94 3.40 -4.21
CA ARG A 20 -15.19 4.67 -4.10
C ARG A 20 -15.00 5.09 -2.65
N ILE A 21 -16.08 5.05 -1.86
CA ILE A 21 -16.05 5.42 -0.44
C ILE A 21 -15.13 4.47 0.33
N SER A 22 -15.23 3.15 0.08
CA SER A 22 -14.37 2.15 0.69
C SER A 22 -12.88 2.38 0.38
N ILE A 23 -12.54 2.64 -0.89
CA ILE A 23 -11.17 2.99 -1.28
C ILE A 23 -10.70 4.26 -0.56
N PHE A 24 -11.54 5.30 -0.52
CA PHE A 24 -11.20 6.54 0.16
C PHE A 24 -10.93 6.32 1.65
N ILE A 25 -11.79 5.59 2.36
CA ILE A 25 -11.60 5.28 3.79
C ILE A 25 -10.25 4.58 4.00
N VAL A 26 -9.96 3.54 3.21
CA VAL A 26 -8.71 2.78 3.32
C VAL A 26 -7.49 3.67 3.04
N MET A 27 -7.53 4.48 1.99
CA MET A 27 -6.43 5.38 1.62
C MET A 27 -6.24 6.52 2.60
N ALA A 28 -7.31 7.15 3.07
CA ALA A 28 -7.25 8.21 4.07
C ALA A 28 -6.65 7.69 5.38
N TRP A 29 -7.06 6.48 5.80
CA TRP A 29 -6.56 5.88 7.02
C TRP A 29 -5.09 5.48 6.90
N ILE A 30 -4.74 4.65 5.91
CA ILE A 30 -3.37 4.15 5.76
C ILE A 30 -2.42 5.30 5.41
N GLY A 31 -2.82 6.21 4.53
CA GLY A 31 -2.02 7.39 4.18
C GLY A 31 -1.87 8.36 5.34
N GLY A 32 -2.91 8.55 6.16
CA GLY A 32 -2.83 9.37 7.37
C GLY A 32 -1.90 8.77 8.43
N LEU A 33 -1.92 7.44 8.59
CA LEU A 33 -1.03 6.77 9.55
C LEU A 33 0.45 6.89 9.17
N LYS A 34 0.79 7.20 7.91
CA LYS A 34 2.17 7.46 7.45
C LYS A 34 2.80 8.71 8.05
N ALA A 35 2.01 9.56 8.71
CA ALA A 35 2.52 10.68 9.50
C ALA A 35 3.08 10.25 10.87
N PHE A 36 2.84 9.00 11.29
CA PHE A 36 3.27 8.49 12.58
C PHE A 36 4.50 7.60 12.43
N GLN A 37 5.40 7.70 13.41
CA GLN A 37 6.73 7.11 13.36
C GLN A 37 6.72 5.60 13.12
N TYR A 38 5.84 4.85 13.81
CA TYR A 38 5.81 3.39 13.73
C TYR A 38 5.46 2.89 12.32
N GLU A 39 4.55 3.58 11.61
CA GLU A 39 4.20 3.26 10.22
C GLU A 39 5.30 3.64 9.23
N ALA A 40 6.02 4.72 9.51
CA ALA A 40 7.13 5.16 8.68
C ALA A 40 8.30 4.17 8.75
N ASP A 41 8.63 3.68 9.95
CA ASP A 41 9.65 2.65 10.17
C ASP A 41 9.30 1.35 9.39
N GLY A 42 8.00 1.02 9.26
CA GLY A 42 7.50 -0.17 8.56
C GLY A 42 7.64 -0.16 7.03
N ILE A 43 7.88 0.99 6.41
CA ILE A 43 7.98 1.15 4.94
C ILE A 43 9.36 0.74 4.40
N VAL A 44 10.38 0.84 5.26
CA VAL A 44 11.78 0.69 4.89
C VAL A 44 12.07 -0.59 4.06
N PRO A 45 11.58 -1.78 4.44
CA PRO A 45 11.86 -2.99 3.66
C PRO A 45 11.30 -2.94 2.24
N PHE A 46 10.14 -2.31 2.03
CA PHE A 46 9.51 -2.21 0.72
C PHE A 46 10.24 -1.21 -0.20
N VAL A 47 10.72 -0.11 0.36
CA VAL A 47 11.44 0.91 -0.40
C VAL A 47 12.81 0.41 -0.82
N ILE A 48 13.55 -0.24 0.09
CA ILE A 48 14.91 -0.71 -0.16
C ILE A 48 14.95 -1.84 -1.18
N ASN A 49 13.99 -2.76 -1.12
CA ASN A 49 13.92 -3.88 -2.06
C ASN A 49 13.26 -3.50 -3.40
N SER A 50 12.83 -2.25 -3.58
CA SER A 50 12.22 -1.77 -4.82
C SER A 50 13.22 -1.09 -5.75
N PRO A 51 13.38 -1.55 -7.01
CA PRO A 51 14.25 -0.90 -7.99
C PRO A 51 13.90 0.58 -8.27
N ALA A 52 12.64 0.97 -8.08
CA ALA A 52 12.15 2.32 -8.37
C ALA A 52 12.29 3.29 -7.19
N MET A 53 12.28 2.78 -5.96
CA MET A 53 12.20 3.61 -4.74
C MET A 53 13.49 3.61 -3.91
N ARG A 54 14.43 2.70 -4.20
CA ARG A 54 15.72 2.64 -3.52
C ARG A 54 16.55 3.93 -3.63
N PHE A 55 16.24 4.92 -4.46
CA PHE A 55 17.07 6.14 -4.54
C PHE A 55 16.77 7.20 -3.47
N PHE A 56 15.68 7.04 -2.71
CA PHE A 56 15.22 8.08 -1.76
C PHE A 56 15.95 8.06 -0.40
N TYR A 57 16.77 7.05 -0.13
CA TYR A 57 17.37 6.79 1.18
C TYR A 57 18.91 6.88 1.07
N HIS A 58 19.64 6.96 2.19
CA HIS A 58 21.08 7.28 2.16
C HIS A 58 21.99 6.11 2.55
N ASN A 59 21.56 5.22 3.45
CA ASN A 59 22.41 4.18 4.06
C ASN A 59 22.08 2.74 3.61
N MET A 60 21.60 2.55 2.39
CA MET A 60 20.91 1.30 1.98
C MET A 60 21.77 0.11 1.61
N GLU A 61 23.04 0.31 1.29
CA GLU A 61 23.94 -0.77 0.85
C GLU A 61 24.73 -1.39 2.01
N LYS A 62 24.67 -0.76 3.19
CA LYS A 62 25.41 -1.21 4.36
C LYS A 62 24.86 -2.54 4.83
N ARG A 63 25.75 -3.53 4.86
CA ARG A 63 25.49 -4.83 5.48
C ARG A 63 26.30 -4.91 6.77
N VAL A 64 25.67 -5.46 7.79
CA VAL A 64 26.22 -5.59 9.15
C VAL A 64 26.09 -7.04 9.57
N LEU A 65 27.01 -7.49 10.41
CA LEU A 65 26.93 -8.82 10.98
C LEU A 65 25.87 -8.81 12.10
N ASP A 66 24.90 -9.71 12.00
CA ASP A 66 23.95 -9.96 13.08
C ASP A 66 24.64 -10.66 14.26
N LYS A 67 23.94 -10.76 15.39
CA LYS A 67 24.38 -11.47 16.60
C LYS A 67 24.81 -12.92 16.35
N ASN A 68 24.31 -13.51 15.27
CA ASN A 68 24.61 -14.88 14.84
C ASN A 68 25.75 -14.96 13.81
N GLY A 69 26.40 -13.84 13.47
CA GLY A 69 27.48 -13.78 12.49
C GLY A 69 27.02 -13.77 11.02
N GLU A 70 25.72 -13.59 10.76
CA GLU A 70 25.18 -13.53 9.40
C GLU A 70 25.19 -12.09 8.84
N LEU A 71 25.51 -11.94 7.55
CA LEU A 71 25.51 -10.65 6.85
C LEU A 71 24.09 -10.22 6.49
N ILE A 72 23.52 -9.31 7.29
CA ILE A 72 22.17 -8.77 7.09
C ILE A 72 22.21 -7.30 6.65
N PRO A 73 21.18 -6.81 5.95
CA PRO A 73 21.04 -5.37 5.69
C PRO A 73 20.96 -4.55 6.99
N GLU A 74 21.66 -3.42 7.07
CA GLU A 74 21.75 -2.58 8.27
C GLU A 74 20.38 -2.18 8.82
N TYR A 75 19.42 -1.90 7.93
CA TYR A 75 18.07 -1.48 8.32
C TYR A 75 17.32 -2.50 9.19
N GLN A 76 17.66 -3.79 9.10
CA GLN A 76 17.02 -4.84 9.90
C GLN A 76 17.32 -4.67 11.40
N LEU A 77 18.48 -4.11 11.76
CA LEU A 77 18.84 -3.82 13.16
C LEU A 77 18.05 -2.65 13.75
N PHE A 78 17.57 -1.74 12.90
CA PHE A 78 16.86 -0.52 13.32
C PHE A 78 15.35 -0.65 13.25
N LYS A 79 14.82 -1.83 12.90
CA LYS A 79 13.38 -2.10 12.87
C LYS A 79 12.79 -2.12 14.28
N ASN A 80 11.85 -1.23 14.55
CA ASN A 80 11.09 -1.21 15.79
C ASN A 80 9.83 -2.08 15.69
N PRO A 81 9.52 -2.92 16.70
CA PRO A 81 8.18 -3.46 16.86
C PRO A 81 7.16 -2.33 17.05
N GLU A 82 5.93 -2.52 16.57
CA GLU A 82 4.84 -1.58 16.79
C GLU A 82 4.65 -1.29 18.29
N GLY A 83 4.57 -0.01 18.64
CA GLY A 83 4.45 0.44 20.04
C GLY A 83 5.76 0.50 20.84
N ARG A 84 6.91 0.05 20.29
CA ARG A 84 8.22 0.21 20.94
C ARG A 84 8.99 1.37 20.32
N VAL A 85 9.49 2.27 21.18
CA VAL A 85 10.22 3.47 20.75
C VAL A 85 11.67 3.38 21.21
N VAL A 86 12.60 3.34 20.26
CA VAL A 86 14.04 3.29 20.53
C VAL A 86 14.72 4.52 19.92
N LYS A 87 15.31 5.38 20.76
CA LYS A 87 15.95 6.65 20.34
C LYS A 87 17.01 6.47 19.26
N LYS A 88 17.86 5.44 19.38
CA LYS A 88 18.91 5.12 18.40
C LYS A 88 18.32 4.83 17.02
N ASN A 89 17.20 4.10 16.96
CA ASN A 89 16.54 3.72 15.72
C ASN A 89 15.88 4.93 15.06
N ILE A 90 15.28 5.81 15.86
CA ILE A 90 14.73 7.09 15.37
C ILE A 90 15.80 7.93 14.69
N ALA A 91 16.96 8.10 15.34
CA ALA A 91 18.06 8.89 14.77
C ALA A 91 18.51 8.32 13.43
N TRP A 92 18.65 7.00 13.33
CA TRP A 92 18.97 6.33 12.06
C TRP A 92 17.90 6.58 10.99
N HIS A 93 16.61 6.48 11.31
CA HIS A 93 15.52 6.77 10.37
C HIS A 93 15.45 8.24 9.93
N GLN A 94 15.81 9.18 10.81
CA GLN A 94 15.93 10.60 10.47
C GLN A 94 17.06 10.84 9.48
N GLU A 95 18.26 10.33 9.78
CA GLU A 95 19.43 10.43 8.89
C GLU A 95 19.19 9.76 7.54
N ASN A 96 18.47 8.64 7.53
CA ASN A 96 18.19 7.88 6.31
C ASN A 96 17.09 8.53 5.44
N GLY A 97 16.38 9.56 5.92
CA GLY A 97 15.30 10.23 5.20
C GLY A 97 13.95 9.49 5.22
N THR A 98 13.80 8.46 6.07
CA THR A 98 12.60 7.61 6.14
C THR A 98 11.34 8.43 6.42
N TYR A 99 11.39 9.38 7.35
CA TYR A 99 10.21 10.17 7.73
C TYR A 99 9.75 11.13 6.63
N ILE A 100 10.69 11.79 5.95
CA ILE A 100 10.37 12.69 4.83
C ILE A 100 9.69 11.90 3.71
N PHE A 101 10.27 10.75 3.34
CA PHE A 101 9.67 9.87 2.36
C PHE A 101 8.27 9.40 2.78
N SER A 102 8.09 9.00 4.05
CA SER A 102 6.79 8.56 4.58
C SER A 102 5.73 9.66 4.49
N TYR A 103 6.07 10.92 4.81
CA TYR A 103 5.12 12.04 4.68
C TYR A 103 4.68 12.28 3.24
N ILE A 104 5.64 12.30 2.30
CA ILE A 104 5.34 12.46 0.87
C ILE A 104 4.46 11.31 0.39
N PHE A 105 4.83 10.07 0.75
CA PHE A 105 4.08 8.88 0.38
C PHE A 105 2.66 8.90 0.95
N GLY A 106 2.51 9.24 2.23
CA GLY A 106 1.21 9.40 2.89
C GLY A 106 0.34 10.46 2.21
N PHE A 107 0.91 11.63 1.91
CA PHE A 107 0.22 12.71 1.21
C PHE A 107 -0.29 12.28 -0.17
N VAL A 108 0.53 11.56 -0.94
CA VAL A 108 0.14 11.02 -2.26
C VAL A 108 -1.03 10.05 -2.13
N ILE A 109 -0.99 9.13 -1.16
CA ILE A 109 -2.07 8.15 -0.94
C ILE A 109 -3.39 8.85 -0.60
N VAL A 110 -3.37 9.80 0.36
CA VAL A 110 -4.57 10.54 0.76
C VAL A 110 -5.13 11.35 -0.41
N SER A 111 -4.26 11.96 -1.22
CA SER A 111 -4.65 12.72 -2.40
C SER A 111 -5.36 11.84 -3.42
N ILE A 112 -4.83 10.65 -3.73
CA ILE A 112 -5.47 9.69 -4.64
C ILE A 112 -6.83 9.25 -4.10
N GLY A 113 -6.92 8.96 -2.80
CA GLY A 113 -8.18 8.60 -2.14
C GLY A 113 -9.23 9.71 -2.28
N LEU A 114 -8.83 10.97 -2.08
CA LEU A 114 -9.71 12.12 -2.24
C LEU A 114 -10.19 12.26 -3.69
N MET A 115 -9.33 12.03 -4.68
CA MET A 115 -9.73 12.05 -6.09
C MET A 115 -10.77 10.98 -6.42
N ILE A 116 -10.61 9.76 -5.88
CA ILE A 116 -11.61 8.68 -6.03
C ILE A 116 -12.96 9.10 -5.45
N PHE A 117 -12.96 9.69 -4.25
CA PHE A 117 -14.16 10.17 -3.57
C PHE A 117 -14.84 11.30 -4.35
N LEU A 118 -14.09 12.31 -4.77
CA LEU A 118 -14.58 13.40 -5.62
C LEU A 118 -15.10 12.90 -6.97
N GLY A 119 -14.63 11.73 -7.42
CA GLY A 119 -15.11 11.03 -8.60
C GLY A 119 -16.60 10.67 -8.58
N ILE A 120 -17.26 10.67 -7.42
CA ILE A 120 -18.72 10.54 -7.30
C ILE A 120 -19.40 11.66 -8.09
N TRP A 121 -18.97 12.91 -7.88
CA TRP A 121 -19.53 14.10 -8.52
C TRP A 121 -18.83 14.48 -9.82
N TYR A 122 -17.51 14.28 -9.89
CA TYR A 122 -16.68 14.73 -11.01
C TYR A 122 -16.03 13.54 -11.74
N PRO A 123 -16.67 12.98 -12.80
CA PRO A 123 -16.18 11.77 -13.47
C PRO A 123 -14.74 11.87 -13.99
N LYS A 124 -14.29 13.04 -14.46
CA LYS A 124 -12.90 13.24 -14.93
C LYS A 124 -11.88 13.01 -13.81
N ILE A 125 -12.15 13.56 -12.61
CA ILE A 125 -11.30 13.39 -11.42
C ILE A 125 -11.34 11.92 -10.99
N GLY A 126 -12.53 11.29 -11.05
CA GLY A 126 -12.71 9.88 -10.75
C GLY A 126 -11.89 8.94 -11.64
N ILE A 127 -11.78 9.22 -12.94
CA ILE A 127 -10.92 8.45 -13.85
C ILE A 127 -9.46 8.58 -13.42
N PHE A 128 -8.98 9.80 -13.20
CA PHE A 128 -7.57 10.02 -12.84
C PHE A 128 -7.24 9.34 -11.51
N GLY A 129 -8.07 9.53 -10.47
CA GLY A 129 -7.90 8.85 -9.19
C GLY A 129 -7.90 7.32 -9.32
N ALA A 130 -8.76 6.77 -10.18
CA ALA A 130 -8.83 5.34 -10.45
C ALA A 130 -7.58 4.81 -11.15
N LEU A 131 -7.07 5.52 -12.17
CA LEU A 131 -5.83 5.13 -12.84
C LEU A 131 -4.62 5.22 -11.92
N CYS A 132 -4.54 6.25 -11.07
CA CYS A 132 -3.52 6.34 -10.03
C CYS A 132 -3.62 5.19 -9.02
N THR A 133 -4.84 4.80 -8.62
CA THR A 133 -5.06 3.66 -7.73
C THR A 133 -4.61 2.35 -8.38
N VAL A 134 -4.92 2.14 -9.66
CA VAL A 134 -4.47 0.98 -10.44
C VAL A 134 -2.94 0.91 -10.44
N LEU A 135 -2.27 2.02 -10.78
CA LEU A 135 -0.82 2.08 -10.81
C LEU A 135 -0.22 1.80 -9.43
N MET A 136 -0.77 2.42 -8.38
CA MET A 136 -0.34 2.19 -7.00
C MET A 136 -0.47 0.72 -6.61
N SER A 137 -1.62 0.08 -6.90
CA SER A 137 -1.85 -1.34 -6.60
C SER A 137 -0.90 -2.26 -7.35
N LEU A 138 -0.51 -1.94 -8.59
CA LEU A 138 0.49 -2.71 -9.32
C LEU A 138 1.87 -2.59 -8.67
N VAL A 139 2.25 -1.38 -8.24
CA VAL A 139 3.51 -1.15 -7.53
C VAL A 139 3.53 -1.92 -6.21
N THR A 140 2.46 -1.86 -5.40
CA THR A 140 2.41 -2.62 -4.14
C THR A 140 2.41 -4.13 -4.39
N LEU A 141 1.63 -4.64 -5.34
CA LEU A 141 1.63 -6.07 -5.65
C LEU A 141 3.00 -6.58 -6.13
N SER A 142 3.80 -5.73 -6.78
CA SER A 142 5.18 -6.07 -7.14
C SER A 142 6.07 -6.39 -5.92
N PHE A 143 5.72 -5.92 -4.72
CA PHE A 143 6.44 -6.24 -3.49
C PHE A 143 6.32 -7.70 -3.06
N LEU A 144 5.26 -8.42 -3.47
CA LEU A 144 5.17 -9.86 -3.23
C LEU A 144 6.27 -10.64 -3.97
N ILE A 145 6.85 -10.04 -5.01
CA ILE A 145 7.94 -10.64 -5.80
C ILE A 145 9.29 -10.06 -5.38
N THR A 146 9.36 -8.75 -5.17
CA THR A 146 10.62 -8.04 -4.95
C THR A 146 11.05 -7.99 -3.49
N THR A 147 10.14 -8.15 -2.53
CA THR A 147 10.39 -7.96 -1.10
C THR A 147 10.24 -9.27 -0.32
N PRO A 148 11.33 -9.92 0.10
CA PRO A 148 11.28 -11.17 0.88
C PRO A 148 10.48 -11.06 2.18
N GLU A 149 10.45 -9.89 2.80
CA GLU A 149 9.71 -9.61 4.04
C GLU A 149 8.19 -9.69 3.88
N ALA A 150 7.68 -9.80 2.65
CA ALA A 150 6.28 -10.16 2.40
C ALA A 150 5.95 -11.58 2.89
N PHE A 151 6.94 -12.46 3.00
CA PHE A 151 6.79 -13.82 3.50
C PHE A 151 7.32 -13.96 4.93
N VAL A 152 6.88 -15.01 5.63
CA VAL A 152 7.32 -15.29 7.00
C VAL A 152 8.84 -15.51 7.00
N PRO A 153 9.63 -14.69 7.71
CA PRO A 153 11.08 -14.85 7.77
C PRO A 153 11.44 -16.08 8.60
N LYS A 154 12.57 -16.70 8.27
CA LYS A 154 13.14 -17.79 9.08
C LYS A 154 13.84 -17.20 10.31
N LEU A 155 13.05 -16.92 11.35
CA LEU A 155 13.55 -16.50 12.64
C LEU A 155 13.55 -17.73 13.55
N ASP A 156 14.69 -18.40 13.64
CA ASP A 156 14.86 -19.51 14.58
C ASP A 156 14.92 -18.94 16.01
N GLY A 157 14.18 -19.56 16.94
CA GLY A 157 14.16 -19.20 18.36
C GLY A 157 14.89 -20.24 19.19
N ASP A 158 14.29 -20.68 20.29
CA ASP A 158 14.76 -21.87 21.04
C ASP A 158 14.68 -23.16 20.19
N PHE A 159 13.87 -23.14 19.12
CA PHE A 159 13.69 -24.22 18.16
C PHE A 159 13.73 -23.68 16.73
N PRO A 160 14.09 -24.51 15.73
CA PRO A 160 14.05 -24.12 14.33
C PRO A 160 12.61 -23.83 13.91
N SER A 161 12.40 -22.73 13.17
CA SER A 161 11.09 -22.38 12.61
C SER A 161 10.72 -23.38 11.51
N PRO A 162 9.67 -24.20 11.66
CA PRO A 162 9.32 -25.21 10.65
C PRO A 162 8.56 -24.61 9.46
N ILE A 163 8.02 -23.40 9.61
CA ILE A 163 7.09 -22.77 8.66
C ILE A 163 7.61 -21.36 8.34
N TYR A 164 8.24 -21.20 7.18
CA TYR A 164 8.78 -19.94 6.70
C TYR A 164 8.84 -19.90 5.17
N GLY A 165 9.02 -18.71 4.60
CA GLY A 165 9.11 -18.50 3.16
C GLY A 165 7.77 -18.69 2.44
N PHE A 166 7.83 -18.79 1.11
CA PHE A 166 6.65 -19.03 0.28
C PHE A 166 6.03 -20.41 0.62
N PRO A 167 4.68 -20.54 0.79
CA PRO A 167 3.61 -19.56 0.51
C PRO A 167 3.11 -18.76 1.73
N TYR A 168 3.84 -18.76 2.86
CA TYR A 168 3.37 -18.18 4.12
C TYR A 168 3.56 -16.67 4.16
N LEU A 169 2.46 -15.90 4.20
CA LEU A 169 2.49 -14.44 4.22
C LEU A 169 2.72 -13.87 5.62
N SER A 170 3.65 -12.92 5.72
CA SER A 170 3.81 -12.09 6.91
C SER A 170 2.65 -11.10 7.05
N ALA A 171 2.60 -10.34 8.15
CA ALA A 171 1.62 -9.25 8.30
C ALA A 171 1.75 -8.22 7.16
N ALA A 172 2.98 -7.89 6.77
CA ALA A 172 3.31 -7.04 5.64
C ALA A 172 2.80 -7.63 4.30
N GLY A 173 3.03 -8.93 4.06
CA GLY A 173 2.53 -9.59 2.84
C GLY A 173 1.02 -9.60 2.72
N ARG A 174 0.30 -9.80 3.84
CA ARG A 174 -1.17 -9.73 3.86
C ARG A 174 -1.68 -8.32 3.56
N LEU A 175 -0.97 -7.30 4.04
CA LEU A 175 -1.28 -5.90 3.74
C LEU A 175 -1.10 -5.57 2.26
N VAL A 176 -0.13 -6.21 1.58
CA VAL A 176 0.06 -6.05 0.14
C VAL A 176 -1.00 -6.83 -0.66
N LEU A 177 -1.31 -8.06 -0.26
CA LEU A 177 -2.22 -8.93 -1.02
C LEU A 177 -3.63 -8.33 -1.17
N LYS A 178 -4.10 -7.57 -0.18
CA LYS A 178 -5.43 -6.92 -0.23
C LYS A 178 -5.58 -5.98 -1.44
N ASP A 179 -4.48 -5.48 -1.99
CA ASP A 179 -4.51 -4.50 -3.07
C ASP A 179 -5.00 -5.10 -4.40
N VAL A 180 -5.08 -6.43 -4.52
CA VAL A 180 -5.80 -7.09 -5.62
C VAL A 180 -7.26 -6.62 -5.69
N ILE A 181 -7.91 -6.45 -4.53
CA ILE A 181 -9.30 -5.98 -4.45
C ILE A 181 -9.38 -4.51 -4.88
N MET A 182 -8.42 -3.69 -4.44
CA MET A 182 -8.37 -2.27 -4.80
C MET A 182 -8.10 -2.07 -6.30
N LEU A 183 -7.24 -2.90 -6.90
CA LEU A 183 -6.97 -2.90 -8.34
C LEU A 183 -8.26 -3.17 -9.14
N ALA A 184 -8.99 -4.23 -8.79
CA ALA A 184 -10.24 -4.58 -9.47
C ALA A 184 -11.31 -3.48 -9.29
N ALA A 185 -11.49 -2.99 -8.06
CA ALA A 185 -12.45 -1.92 -7.78
C ALA A 185 -12.11 -0.63 -8.54
N ALA A 186 -10.83 -0.26 -8.61
CA ALA A 186 -10.37 0.92 -9.34
C ALA A 186 -10.64 0.79 -10.85
N LEU A 187 -10.42 -0.38 -11.46
CA LEU A 187 -10.76 -0.61 -12.87
C LEU A 187 -12.26 -0.46 -13.14
N ILE A 188 -13.11 -1.01 -12.26
CA ILE A 188 -14.58 -0.85 -12.35
C ILE A 188 -14.97 0.63 -12.25
N ILE A 189 -14.37 1.35 -11.30
CA ILE A 189 -14.59 2.78 -11.09
C ILE A 189 -14.15 3.61 -12.31
N ALA A 190 -13.00 3.29 -12.91
CA ALA A 190 -12.50 3.95 -14.11
C ALA A 190 -13.48 3.75 -15.29
N ALA A 191 -13.89 2.50 -15.53
CA ALA A 191 -14.82 2.16 -16.59
C ALA A 191 -16.20 2.83 -16.42
N GLU A 192 -16.71 2.87 -15.20
CA GLU A 192 -17.98 3.54 -14.86
C GLU A 192 -17.89 5.06 -15.07
N SER A 193 -16.80 5.68 -14.61
CA SER A 193 -16.55 7.11 -14.78
C SER A 193 -16.45 7.50 -16.27
N ALA A 194 -15.75 6.69 -17.07
CA ALA A 194 -15.62 6.87 -18.51
C ALA A 194 -16.99 6.74 -19.21
N SER A 195 -17.78 5.73 -18.82
CA SER A 195 -19.14 5.53 -19.34
C SER A 195 -20.05 6.72 -19.06
N ARG A 196 -19.94 7.35 -17.87
CA ARG A 196 -20.67 8.59 -17.54
C ARG A 196 -20.27 9.77 -18.41
N LEU A 197 -18.99 9.90 -18.75
CA LEU A 197 -18.53 10.97 -19.64
C LEU A 197 -19.05 10.77 -21.07
N ILE A 198 -18.97 9.55 -21.62
CA ILE A 198 -19.46 9.24 -22.97
C ILE A 198 -20.96 9.55 -23.07
N LYS A 199 -21.77 9.11 -22.10
CA LYS A 199 -23.21 9.41 -22.06
C LYS A 199 -23.48 10.92 -22.01
N LYS A 200 -22.71 11.68 -21.24
CA LYS A 200 -22.87 13.14 -21.14
C LYS A 200 -22.50 13.85 -22.46
N THR A 201 -21.53 13.33 -23.21
CA THR A 201 -21.16 13.86 -24.53
C THR A 201 -22.23 13.57 -25.58
N ASN A 202 -22.84 12.38 -25.58
CA ASN A 202 -23.88 12.01 -26.54
C ASN A 202 -25.24 12.71 -26.31
N ILE A 203 -25.41 13.39 -25.17
CA ILE A 203 -26.63 14.16 -24.82
C ILE A 203 -26.48 15.65 -25.17
N LYS A 204 -25.27 16.12 -25.48
CA LYS A 204 -24.99 17.49 -25.93
C LYS A 204 -25.00 17.58 -27.45
#